data_AF-A0AAV5YY97-F1
#
_entry.id   AF-A0AAV5YY97-F1
#
_cell.length_a   1.000
_cell.length_b   1.000
_cell.length_c   1.000
_cell.angle_alpha   90.00
_cell.angle_beta   90.00
_cell.angle_gamma   90.00
#
_symmetry.space_group_name_H-M   'P 1'
#
loop_
_entity.id
_entity.type
_entity.pdbx_description
1 polymer ?
#
loop_
_entity_poly.entity_id
_entity_poly.type
_entity_poly.pdbx_seq_one_letter_code
_entity_poly.pdbx_strand_id
1 'polypeptide(L)'
;MTALAAGLLLSACASAPEGTYYASPTDPTTVRMARLLHRAAIAGGDDPKRYGFAFINSPTAAAYSDEDATFYFTDGLMRQPAAVIEAVVAHEVAHEVLGHVGTRRKLSLSLTASFGALGIFAPGVGLLDFVVNPLVVRAFGRHQELQADQKAVEILRAMGHPAPRRALATALEAVAAHTPREREGLEGLLATHPTLDDRLAALIPLEPPAKPVTPVARAKPRR
;
A
#
# COMPACT_ATOMS: atom_id res chain seq x y z
N MET A 1 6.76 47.01 -30.98
CA MET A 1 5.65 46.24 -30.36
C MET A 1 6.09 44.79 -30.22
N THR A 2 6.65 44.43 -29.07
CA THR A 2 7.09 43.06 -28.76
C THR A 2 5.95 42.33 -28.05
N ALA A 3 5.38 41.32 -28.69
CA ALA A 3 4.34 40.48 -28.10
C ALA A 3 4.98 39.49 -27.12
N LEU A 4 4.64 39.62 -25.83
CA LEU A 4 4.94 38.65 -24.79
C LEU A 4 3.93 37.50 -24.94
N ALA A 5 4.37 36.35 -25.45
CA ALA A 5 3.55 35.14 -25.43
C ALA A 5 3.62 34.53 -24.01
N ALA A 6 2.56 34.73 -23.24
CA ALA A 6 2.36 34.05 -21.96
C ALA A 6 2.21 32.55 -22.21
N GLY A 7 3.19 31.76 -21.78
CA GLY A 7 3.11 30.31 -21.79
C GLY A 7 2.05 29.83 -20.80
N LEU A 8 0.99 29.21 -21.30
CA LEU A 8 0.11 28.38 -20.49
C LEU A 8 0.88 27.12 -20.09
N LEU A 9 1.36 27.08 -18.85
CA LEU A 9 1.79 25.85 -18.21
C LEU A 9 0.53 25.07 -17.81
N LEU A 10 0.11 24.14 -18.68
CA LEU A 10 -0.90 23.13 -18.34
C LEU A 10 -0.29 22.18 -17.29
N SER A 11 -0.60 22.43 -16.02
CA SER A 11 -0.29 21.52 -14.92
C SER A 11 -1.10 20.24 -15.11
N ALA A 12 -0.47 19.19 -15.63
CA ALA A 12 -1.01 17.84 -15.59
C ALA A 12 -1.03 17.36 -14.13
N CYS A 13 -2.17 17.52 -13.46
CA CYS A 13 -2.47 16.85 -12.20
C CYS A 13 -2.57 15.34 -12.50
N ALA A 14 -1.85 14.51 -11.77
CA ALA A 14 -2.02 13.07 -11.87
C ALA A 14 -3.46 12.74 -11.44
N SER A 15 -4.21 12.05 -12.31
CA SER A 15 -5.54 11.58 -11.98
C SER A 15 -5.44 10.37 -11.06
N ALA A 16 -6.30 10.32 -10.04
CA ALA A 16 -6.41 9.14 -9.21
C ALA A 16 -6.82 7.93 -10.06
N PRO A 17 -6.38 6.70 -9.71
CA PRO A 17 -6.76 5.47 -10.38
C PRO A 17 -8.27 5.31 -10.52
N GLU A 18 -8.74 4.67 -11.59
CA GLU A 18 -10.16 4.38 -11.78
C GLU A 18 -10.72 3.54 -10.60
N GLY A 19 -11.94 3.85 -10.17
CA GLY A 19 -12.57 3.19 -9.03
C GLY A 19 -12.06 3.66 -7.66
N THR A 20 -11.19 4.68 -7.61
CA THR A 20 -10.76 5.29 -6.35
C THR A 20 -11.95 5.92 -5.62
N TYR A 21 -12.05 5.66 -4.33
CA TYR A 21 -13.04 6.28 -3.45
C TYR A 21 -12.47 6.54 -2.06
N TYR A 22 -13.05 7.53 -1.38
CA TYR A 22 -12.77 7.82 0.02
C TYR A 22 -13.95 7.34 0.87
N ALA A 23 -13.72 6.31 1.67
CA ALA A 23 -14.71 5.85 2.62
C ALA A 23 -14.90 6.87 3.76
N SER A 24 -16.01 6.75 4.50
CA SER A 24 -16.26 7.61 5.67
C SER A 24 -15.07 7.57 6.63
N PRO A 25 -14.65 8.71 7.22
CA PRO A 25 -13.59 8.75 8.23
C PRO A 25 -13.94 7.95 9.49
N THR A 26 -15.23 7.74 9.75
CA THR A 26 -15.73 6.95 10.88
C THR A 26 -15.94 5.47 10.53
N ASP A 27 -15.74 5.08 9.27
CA ASP A 27 -15.80 3.68 8.88
C ASP A 27 -14.71 2.87 9.63
N PRO A 28 -15.05 1.71 10.24
CA PRO A 28 -14.09 0.92 11.00
C PRO A 28 -12.86 0.48 10.20
N THR A 29 -13.01 0.24 8.88
CA THR A 29 -11.90 -0.08 7.99
C THR A 29 -11.03 1.15 7.72
N THR A 30 -11.62 2.32 7.49
CA THR A 30 -10.84 3.58 7.38
C THR A 30 -10.02 3.83 8.65
N VAL A 31 -10.62 3.71 9.83
CA VAL A 31 -9.93 3.92 11.12
C VAL A 31 -8.81 2.89 11.32
N ARG A 32 -9.04 1.63 10.95
CA ARG A 32 -8.02 0.57 11.03
C ARG A 32 -6.84 0.87 10.11
N MET A 33 -7.10 1.23 8.85
CA MET A 33 -6.06 1.53 7.87
C MET A 33 -5.27 2.79 8.23
N ALA A 34 -5.93 3.84 8.70
CA ALA A 34 -5.26 5.05 9.17
C ALA A 34 -4.27 4.75 10.31
N ARG A 35 -4.68 3.94 11.30
CA ARG A 35 -3.80 3.53 12.41
C ARG A 35 -2.67 2.62 11.95
N LEU A 36 -2.95 1.69 11.05
CA LEU A 36 -1.95 0.77 10.51
C LEU A 36 -0.88 1.53 9.73
N LEU A 37 -1.28 2.36 8.77
CA LEU A 37 -0.36 3.14 7.95
C LEU A 37 0.48 4.11 8.80
N HIS A 38 -0.15 4.76 9.78
CA HIS A 38 0.56 5.61 10.76
C HIS A 38 1.63 4.83 11.55
N ARG A 39 1.28 3.65 12.06
CA ARG A 39 2.22 2.79 12.79
C ARG A 39 3.36 2.28 11.90
N ALA A 40 3.04 1.89 10.68
CA ALA A 40 4.02 1.40 9.71
C ALA A 40 5.01 2.50 9.31
N ALA A 41 4.54 3.74 9.08
CA ALA A 41 5.40 4.89 8.80
C ALA A 41 6.41 5.15 9.93
N ILE A 42 5.92 5.20 11.17
CA ILE A 42 6.77 5.37 12.36
C ILE A 42 7.78 4.22 12.48
N ALA A 43 7.32 2.97 12.30
CA ALA A 43 8.17 1.79 12.33
C ALA A 43 9.22 1.77 11.19
N GLY A 44 8.90 2.38 10.05
CA GLY A 44 9.80 2.59 8.92
C GLY A 44 10.80 3.71 9.14
N GLY A 45 10.58 4.59 10.12
CA GLY A 45 11.42 5.75 10.41
C GLY A 45 11.07 7.00 9.60
N ASP A 46 9.85 7.10 9.08
CA ASP A 46 9.36 8.25 8.30
C ASP A 46 8.30 9.07 9.08
N ASP A 47 7.97 10.26 8.58
CA ASP A 47 6.93 11.12 9.14
C ASP A 47 5.53 10.67 8.67
N PRO A 48 4.69 10.09 9.55
CA PRO A 48 3.35 9.65 9.18
C PRO A 48 2.43 10.78 8.70
N LYS A 49 2.76 12.05 8.98
CA LYS A 49 1.96 13.20 8.51
C LYS A 49 2.05 13.41 7.00
N ARG A 50 3.05 12.80 6.35
CA ARG A 50 3.21 12.84 4.91
C ARG A 50 2.27 11.88 4.19
N TYR A 51 1.76 10.86 4.89
CA TYR A 51 1.07 9.75 4.24
C TYR A 51 -0.43 10.01 4.15
N GLY A 52 -0.99 9.81 2.96
CA GLY A 52 -2.42 9.75 2.70
C GLY A 52 -2.82 8.37 2.22
N PHE A 53 -4.12 8.05 2.21
CA PHE A 53 -4.58 6.86 1.50
C PHE A 53 -6.00 6.98 0.97
N ALA A 54 -6.30 6.17 -0.04
CA ALA A 54 -7.63 5.99 -0.60
C ALA A 54 -7.91 4.51 -0.87
N PHE A 55 -9.18 4.18 -1.08
CA PHE A 55 -9.59 2.83 -1.45
C PHE A 55 -9.86 2.74 -2.94
N ILE A 56 -9.78 1.53 -3.49
CA ILE A 56 -10.15 1.24 -4.87
C ILE A 56 -11.20 0.14 -4.88
N ASN A 57 -12.32 0.41 -5.55
CA ASN A 57 -13.36 -0.59 -5.77
C ASN A 57 -12.85 -1.65 -6.76
N SER A 58 -12.21 -2.68 -6.23
CA SER A 58 -11.67 -3.80 -6.99
C SER A 58 -11.67 -5.07 -6.15
N PRO A 59 -12.13 -6.20 -6.70
CA PRO A 59 -12.15 -7.47 -5.97
C PRO A 59 -10.76 -8.10 -5.82
N THR A 60 -9.77 -7.67 -6.61
CA THR A 60 -8.40 -8.18 -6.59
C THR A 60 -7.65 -7.63 -5.38
N ALA A 61 -6.90 -8.47 -4.66
CA ALA A 61 -6.07 -8.01 -3.55
C ALA A 61 -4.80 -7.30 -4.07
N ALA A 62 -4.69 -6.00 -3.85
CA ALA A 62 -3.54 -5.20 -4.26
C ALA A 62 -3.39 -3.95 -3.38
N ALA A 63 -2.17 -3.43 -3.34
CA ALA A 63 -1.85 -2.09 -2.84
C ALA A 63 -0.76 -1.47 -3.71
N TYR A 64 -0.64 -0.15 -3.67
CA TYR A 64 0.49 0.59 -4.23
C TYR A 64 0.57 1.99 -3.60
N SER A 65 1.73 2.62 -3.67
CA SER A 65 1.96 4.02 -3.29
C SER A 65 2.23 4.89 -4.52
N ASP A 66 1.86 6.17 -4.43
CA ASP A 66 2.13 7.21 -5.45
C ASP A 66 3.23 8.19 -5.05
N GLU A 67 3.75 8.95 -6.03
CA GLU A 67 4.92 9.85 -5.88
C GLU A 67 4.76 10.91 -4.77
N ASP A 68 3.53 11.09 -4.30
CA ASP A 68 3.11 12.07 -3.31
C ASP A 68 2.85 11.46 -1.92
N ALA A 69 3.25 10.20 -1.71
CA ALA A 69 3.02 9.38 -0.52
C ALA A 69 1.52 9.09 -0.24
N THR A 70 0.68 9.09 -1.28
CA THR A 70 -0.67 8.54 -1.22
C THR A 70 -0.64 7.04 -1.49
N PHE A 71 -1.20 6.26 -0.58
CA PHE A 71 -1.32 4.81 -0.67
C PHE A 71 -2.73 4.41 -1.15
N TYR A 72 -2.82 3.44 -2.05
CA TYR A 72 -4.07 2.93 -2.58
C TYR A 72 -4.26 1.48 -2.13
N PHE A 73 -5.44 1.16 -1.60
CA PHE A 73 -5.78 -0.18 -1.11
C PHE A 73 -7.06 -0.68 -1.75
N THR A 74 -7.07 -1.90 -2.30
CA THR A 74 -8.29 -2.44 -2.91
C THR A 74 -9.24 -3.08 -1.89
N ASP A 75 -10.52 -3.15 -2.23
CA ASP A 75 -11.52 -3.92 -1.47
C ASP A 75 -11.15 -5.40 -1.35
N GLY A 76 -10.51 -5.96 -2.38
CA GLY A 76 -9.94 -7.31 -2.38
C GLY A 76 -8.91 -7.52 -1.28
N LEU A 77 -8.04 -6.52 -1.05
CA LEU A 77 -7.06 -6.57 0.04
C LEU A 77 -7.75 -6.42 1.40
N MET A 78 -8.76 -5.55 1.50
CA MET A 78 -9.50 -5.35 2.75
C MET A 78 -10.28 -6.58 3.23
N ARG A 79 -10.47 -7.59 2.36
CA ARG A 79 -11.07 -8.90 2.70
C ARG A 79 -10.05 -9.94 3.15
N GLN A 80 -8.74 -9.65 3.08
CA GLN A 80 -7.69 -10.57 3.53
C GLN A 80 -7.57 -10.59 5.06
N PRO A 81 -6.97 -11.66 5.64
CA PRO A 81 -6.65 -11.67 7.07
C PRO A 81 -5.81 -10.47 7.49
N ALA A 82 -6.01 -9.97 8.72
CA ALA A 82 -5.33 -8.76 9.20
C ALA A 82 -3.80 -8.81 9.05
N ALA A 83 -3.18 -9.97 9.35
CA ALA A 83 -1.73 -10.14 9.20
C ALA A 83 -1.24 -9.99 7.75
N VAL A 84 -2.05 -10.36 6.76
CA VAL A 84 -1.75 -10.17 5.33
C VAL A 84 -1.82 -8.68 4.99
N ILE A 85 -2.87 -7.99 5.43
CA ILE A 85 -3.01 -6.54 5.21
C ILE A 85 -1.84 -5.78 5.84
N GLU A 86 -1.47 -6.11 7.08
CA GLU A 86 -0.35 -5.48 7.80
C GLU A 86 0.98 -5.67 7.08
N ALA A 87 1.24 -6.88 6.55
CA ALA A 87 2.45 -7.17 5.78
C ALA A 87 2.48 -6.47 4.42
N VAL A 88 1.36 -6.40 3.69
CA VAL A 88 1.27 -5.63 2.45
C VAL A 88 1.51 -4.14 2.70
N VAL A 89 0.89 -3.56 3.74
CA VAL A 89 1.14 -2.15 4.10
C VAL A 89 2.60 -1.91 4.47
N ALA A 90 3.22 -2.81 5.24
CA ALA A 90 4.64 -2.69 5.57
C ALA A 90 5.54 -2.72 4.33
N HIS A 91 5.18 -3.51 3.31
CA HIS A 91 5.89 -3.56 2.03
C HIS A 91 5.73 -2.27 1.22
N GLU A 92 4.51 -1.72 1.13
CA GLU A 92 4.31 -0.43 0.44
C GLU A 92 5.05 0.72 1.14
N VAL A 93 5.02 0.75 2.48
CA VAL A 93 5.78 1.75 3.24
C VAL A 93 7.28 1.56 3.04
N ALA A 94 7.76 0.33 2.88
CA ALA A 94 9.16 0.08 2.56
C ALA A 94 9.57 0.70 1.21
N HIS A 95 8.72 0.62 0.18
CA HIS A 95 8.97 1.29 -1.10
C HIS A 95 9.06 2.82 -0.97
N GLU A 96 8.18 3.44 -0.19
CA GLU A 96 8.21 4.88 0.09
C GLU A 96 9.48 5.28 0.88
N VAL A 97 9.78 4.57 1.97
CA VAL A 97 10.94 4.82 2.83
C VAL A 97 12.26 4.68 2.05
N LEU A 98 12.35 3.71 1.15
CA LEU A 98 13.52 3.49 0.30
C LEU A 98 13.57 4.41 -0.92
N GLY A 99 12.54 5.24 -1.14
CA GLY A 99 12.45 6.17 -2.26
C GLY A 99 12.29 5.49 -3.61
N HIS A 100 11.80 4.25 -3.66
CA HIS A 100 11.64 3.48 -4.90
C HIS A 100 10.61 4.11 -5.86
N VAL A 101 9.62 4.82 -5.32
CA VAL A 101 8.54 5.46 -6.10
C VAL A 101 9.04 6.71 -6.86
N GLY A 102 10.21 7.25 -6.51
CA GLY A 102 10.77 8.45 -7.11
C GLY A 102 10.07 9.73 -6.64
N THR A 103 10.85 10.77 -6.31
CA THR A 103 10.29 12.01 -5.77
C THR A 103 10.07 13.05 -6.88
N ARG A 104 8.82 13.28 -7.29
CA ARG A 104 8.40 14.58 -7.82
C ARG A 104 7.54 15.23 -6.76
N ARG A 105 8.09 16.18 -6.01
CA ARG A 105 7.31 17.01 -5.06
C ARG A 105 6.33 17.88 -5.85
N LYS A 106 5.21 17.31 -6.29
CA LYS A 106 3.97 18.06 -6.40
C LYS A 106 3.47 18.24 -4.98
N LEU A 107 2.99 19.42 -4.66
CA LEU A 107 2.43 19.73 -3.35
C LEU A 107 1.23 18.79 -3.14
N SER A 108 1.44 17.61 -2.55
CA SER A 108 0.32 16.80 -2.07
C SER A 108 -0.32 17.66 -1.01
N LEU A 109 -1.53 18.14 -1.27
CA LEU A 109 -2.34 18.75 -0.22
C LEU A 109 -2.62 17.62 0.76
N SER A 110 -1.71 17.48 1.72
CA SER A 110 -1.76 16.56 2.84
C SER A 110 -3.18 16.51 3.39
N LEU A 111 -3.89 15.41 3.12
CA LEU A 111 -5.11 15.03 3.82
C LEU A 111 -4.78 14.44 5.20
N THR A 112 -3.72 14.94 5.83
CA THR A 112 -3.28 14.56 7.17
C THR A 112 -3.24 15.80 8.05
N ALA A 113 -4.38 16.50 8.11
CA ALA A 113 -4.68 17.49 9.15
C ALA A 113 -6.18 17.83 9.28
N SER A 114 -7.04 17.45 8.32
CA SER A 114 -8.49 17.75 8.39
C SER A 114 -9.32 16.70 9.14
N PHE A 115 -8.79 15.50 9.37
CA PHE A 115 -9.47 14.46 10.17
C PHE A 115 -9.22 14.57 11.68
N GLY A 116 -8.44 15.56 12.10
CA GLY A 116 -8.09 15.76 13.51
C GLY A 116 -9.13 16.48 14.37
N ALA A 117 -10.17 17.13 13.79
CA ALA A 117 -11.05 17.97 14.60
C ALA A 117 -12.56 18.00 14.27
N LEU A 118 -13.04 18.02 13.01
CA LEU A 118 -14.41 18.53 12.76
C LEU A 118 -15.26 17.91 11.63
N GLY A 119 -14.90 16.79 11.02
CA GLY A 119 -15.80 16.10 10.09
C GLY A 119 -15.90 16.71 8.68
N ILE A 120 -15.55 15.87 7.71
CA ILE A 120 -15.65 16.05 6.24
C ILE A 120 -14.61 17.01 5.63
N PHE A 121 -13.80 16.47 4.70
CA PHE A 121 -13.29 17.19 3.54
C PHE A 121 -13.18 16.24 2.34
N ALA A 122 -13.80 16.65 1.22
CA ALA A 122 -13.68 16.05 -0.12
C ALA A 122 -13.48 17.18 -1.13
N PRO A 123 -12.41 17.13 -1.96
CA PRO A 123 -12.51 17.66 -3.32
C PRO A 123 -11.72 16.85 -4.38
N GLY A 124 -12.29 16.67 -5.58
CA GLY A 124 -11.54 16.39 -6.81
C GLY A 124 -12.18 15.38 -7.78
N VAL A 125 -13.10 15.84 -8.63
CA VAL A 125 -13.64 15.11 -9.80
C VAL A 125 -13.01 15.69 -11.08
N GLY A 126 -12.62 14.83 -12.03
CA GLY A 126 -12.35 15.14 -13.45
C GLY A 126 -10.95 14.72 -13.94
N LEU A 127 -10.68 14.31 -15.18
CA LEU A 127 -11.45 13.84 -16.35
C LEU A 127 -10.42 13.24 -17.34
N LEU A 128 -10.75 12.11 -18.00
CA LEU A 128 -10.15 11.48 -19.21
C LEU A 128 -8.86 10.61 -19.13
N ASP A 129 -9.12 9.31 -19.28
CA ASP A 129 -8.42 8.19 -19.93
C ASP A 129 -6.97 8.28 -20.42
N PHE A 130 -6.15 7.37 -19.89
CA PHE A 130 -5.43 6.40 -20.74
C PHE A 130 -5.76 4.98 -20.26
N VAL A 131 -6.50 4.25 -21.09
CA VAL A 131 -6.68 2.81 -21.02
C VAL A 131 -5.31 2.15 -21.22
N VAL A 132 -4.83 1.33 -20.28
CA VAL A 132 -4.66 -0.14 -20.37
C VAL A 132 -4.15 -0.65 -19.00
N ASN A 133 -4.95 -1.54 -18.38
CA ASN A 133 -4.70 -2.31 -17.15
C ASN A 133 -5.18 -1.67 -15.82
N PRO A 134 -6.31 -2.13 -15.24
CA PRO A 134 -6.86 -1.61 -13.97
C PRO A 134 -6.02 -1.96 -12.72
N LEU A 135 -4.91 -2.66 -12.90
CA LEU A 135 -3.86 -2.77 -11.91
C LEU A 135 -2.67 -1.96 -12.44
N VAL A 136 -2.56 -0.70 -12.05
CA VAL A 136 -1.26 -0.01 -12.08
C VAL A 136 -0.42 -0.66 -10.99
N VAL A 137 0.02 -1.89 -11.23
CA VAL A 137 1.11 -2.49 -10.46
C VAL A 137 2.33 -1.70 -10.89
N ARG A 138 2.80 -0.81 -10.01
CA ARG A 138 4.10 -0.19 -10.22
C ARG A 138 5.12 -1.32 -10.31
N ALA A 139 5.70 -1.43 -11.49
CA ALA A 139 6.68 -2.45 -11.78
C ALA A 139 8.03 -2.03 -11.17
N PHE A 140 8.35 -2.50 -9.96
CA PHE A 140 9.68 -2.33 -9.39
C PHE A 140 10.65 -3.42 -9.85
N GLY A 141 11.91 -3.05 -10.03
CA GLY A 141 12.95 -3.99 -10.43
C GLY A 141 13.26 -5.00 -9.32
N ARG A 142 13.85 -6.14 -9.69
CA ARG A 142 14.24 -7.23 -8.78
C ARG A 142 14.92 -6.76 -7.50
N HIS A 143 15.89 -5.87 -7.62
CA HIS A 143 16.63 -5.35 -6.48
C HIS A 143 15.75 -4.54 -5.53
N GLN A 144 14.87 -3.69 -6.07
CA GLN A 144 13.97 -2.84 -5.30
C GLN A 144 12.96 -3.66 -4.50
N GLU A 145 12.36 -4.68 -5.11
CA GLU A 145 11.44 -5.60 -4.42
C GLU A 145 12.12 -6.35 -3.27
N LEU A 146 13.34 -6.87 -3.49
CA LEU A 146 14.09 -7.56 -2.43
C LEU A 146 14.50 -6.61 -1.29
N GLN A 147 14.88 -5.37 -1.60
CA GLN A 147 15.15 -4.34 -0.59
C GLN A 147 13.88 -3.97 0.18
N ALA A 148 12.75 -3.82 -0.53
CA ALA A 148 11.46 -3.53 0.08
C ALA A 148 11.00 -4.68 0.98
N ASP A 149 11.20 -5.95 0.58
CA ASP A 149 10.90 -7.12 1.41
C ASP A 149 11.73 -7.15 2.70
N GLN A 150 13.04 -6.90 2.60
CA GLN A 150 13.91 -6.82 3.78
C GLN A 150 13.47 -5.70 4.72
N LYS A 151 13.15 -4.52 4.16
CA LYS A 151 12.70 -3.38 4.94
C LYS A 151 11.30 -3.59 5.53
N ALA A 152 10.40 -4.27 4.83
CA ALA A 152 9.08 -4.65 5.33
C ALA A 152 9.20 -5.59 6.53
N VAL A 153 10.14 -6.54 6.52
CA VAL A 153 10.43 -7.40 7.68
C VAL A 153 10.90 -6.58 8.89
N GLU A 154 11.71 -5.55 8.69
CA GLU A 154 12.11 -4.62 9.76
C GLU A 154 10.91 -3.85 10.33
N ILE A 155 10.06 -3.31 9.44
CA ILE A 155 8.85 -2.58 9.81
C ILE A 155 7.91 -3.49 10.61
N LEU A 156 7.63 -4.70 10.12
CA LEU A 156 6.79 -5.69 10.81
C LEU A 156 7.36 -6.05 12.19
N ARG A 157 8.68 -6.23 12.29
CA ARG A 157 9.35 -6.47 13.57
C ARG A 157 9.15 -5.30 14.54
N ALA A 158 9.35 -4.07 14.07
CA ALA A 158 9.15 -2.86 14.89
C ALA A 158 7.68 -2.63 15.27
N MET A 159 6.73 -3.08 14.44
CA MET A 159 5.30 -3.10 14.77
C MET A 159 4.91 -4.21 15.76
N GLY A 160 5.83 -5.11 16.12
CA GLY A 160 5.65 -6.17 17.11
C GLY A 160 5.17 -7.51 16.55
N HIS A 161 5.33 -7.78 15.25
CA HIS A 161 4.99 -9.07 14.68
C HIS A 161 5.91 -10.17 15.23
N PRO A 162 5.36 -11.30 15.72
CA PRO A 162 6.17 -12.38 16.30
C PRO A 162 6.93 -13.20 15.25
N ALA A 163 6.47 -13.18 13.99
CA ALA A 163 7.02 -13.95 12.88
C ALA A 163 7.01 -13.09 11.59
N PRO A 164 7.84 -12.02 11.52
CA PRO A 164 7.72 -11.01 10.47
C PRO A 164 8.04 -11.56 9.07
N ARG A 165 9.02 -12.47 8.91
CA ARG A 165 9.32 -13.06 7.60
C ARG A 165 8.21 -13.98 7.14
N ARG A 166 7.66 -14.80 8.05
CA ARG A 166 6.48 -15.62 7.74
C ARG A 166 5.27 -14.77 7.37
N ALA A 167 5.00 -13.69 8.11
CA ALA A 167 3.87 -12.80 7.83
C ALA A 167 3.99 -12.20 6.42
N LEU A 168 5.18 -11.74 6.04
CA LEU A 168 5.45 -11.25 4.70
C LEU A 168 5.30 -12.35 3.65
N ALA A 169 5.90 -13.53 3.85
CA ALA A 169 5.79 -14.66 2.92
C ALA A 169 4.32 -15.05 2.66
N THR A 170 3.51 -15.17 3.71
CA THR A 170 2.06 -15.46 3.59
C THR A 170 1.32 -14.36 2.84
N ALA A 171 1.72 -13.10 3.00
CA ALA A 171 1.11 -11.99 2.28
C ALA A 171 1.47 -12.02 0.79
N LEU A 172 2.72 -12.31 0.43
CA LEU A 172 3.17 -12.46 -0.96
C LEU A 172 2.40 -13.58 -1.67
N GLU A 173 2.24 -14.74 -1.01
CA GLU A 173 1.45 -15.86 -1.52
C GLU A 173 -0.03 -15.48 -1.68
N ALA A 174 -0.61 -14.79 -0.70
CA ALA A 174 -2.01 -14.37 -0.75
C ALA A 174 -2.28 -13.38 -1.89
N VAL A 175 -1.40 -12.40 -2.10
CA VAL A 175 -1.51 -11.43 -3.20
C VAL A 175 -1.35 -12.15 -4.54
N ALA A 176 -0.32 -12.99 -4.70
CA ALA A 176 -0.06 -13.73 -5.93
C ALA A 176 -1.20 -14.68 -6.33
N ALA A 177 -1.91 -15.25 -5.36
CA ALA A 177 -3.07 -16.11 -5.62
C ALA A 177 -4.27 -15.38 -6.24
N HIS A 178 -4.35 -14.05 -6.07
CA HIS A 178 -5.44 -13.21 -6.59
C HIS A 178 -5.04 -12.40 -7.82
N THR A 179 -3.77 -12.44 -8.22
CA THR A 179 -3.31 -11.90 -9.49
C THR A 179 -3.73 -12.87 -10.61
N PRO A 180 -4.51 -12.41 -11.61
CA PRO A 180 -4.81 -13.24 -12.77
C PRO A 180 -3.51 -13.76 -13.39
N ARG A 181 -3.41 -15.07 -13.67
CA ARG A 181 -2.29 -15.60 -14.45
C ARG A 181 -2.24 -14.84 -15.77
N GLU A 182 -1.10 -14.20 -16.06
CA GLU A 182 -0.94 -13.37 -17.24
C GLU A 182 -1.23 -14.15 -18.52
N ARG A 183 -1.83 -13.47 -19.51
CA ARG A 183 -1.89 -13.96 -20.89
C ARG A 183 -0.50 -13.86 -21.53
N GLU A 184 -0.16 -14.82 -22.38
CA GLU A 184 1.07 -14.85 -23.18
C GLU A 184 1.38 -13.48 -23.81
N GLY A 185 2.58 -12.94 -23.58
CA GLY A 185 3.05 -11.67 -24.19
C GLY A 185 3.71 -10.64 -23.26
N LEU A 186 3.71 -10.84 -21.93
CA LEU A 186 4.35 -9.94 -20.93
C LEU A 186 5.78 -10.35 -20.52
N GLU A 187 6.38 -11.30 -21.24
CA GLU A 187 7.66 -11.96 -20.95
C GLU A 187 8.84 -10.98 -20.75
N GLY A 188 8.84 -9.83 -21.44
CA GLY A 188 9.88 -8.81 -21.31
C GLY A 188 9.79 -7.94 -20.05
N LEU A 189 8.58 -7.72 -19.51
CA LEU A 189 8.38 -7.01 -18.23
C LEU A 189 8.74 -7.93 -17.06
N LEU A 190 8.36 -9.21 -17.13
CA LEU A 190 8.68 -10.24 -16.14
C LEU A 190 10.18 -10.52 -15.97
N ALA A 191 11.00 -10.28 -16.99
CA ALA A 191 12.46 -10.45 -16.88
C ALA A 191 13.11 -9.51 -15.84
N THR A 192 12.45 -8.37 -15.54
CA THR A 192 12.94 -7.37 -14.57
C THR A 192 12.35 -7.52 -13.17
N HIS A 193 11.29 -8.34 -13.01
CA HIS A 193 10.68 -8.64 -11.72
C HIS A 193 11.35 -9.84 -11.05
N PRO A 194 11.50 -9.87 -9.71
CA PRO A 194 11.77 -11.13 -9.05
C PRO A 194 10.54 -12.03 -9.20
N THR A 195 10.76 -13.32 -9.41
CA THR A 195 9.67 -14.30 -9.26
C THR A 195 9.22 -14.31 -7.79
N LEU A 196 7.99 -14.76 -7.54
CA LEU A 196 7.53 -15.03 -6.18
C LEU A 196 8.53 -15.95 -5.44
N ASP A 197 9.06 -16.95 -6.15
CA ASP A 197 10.04 -17.91 -5.61
C ASP A 197 11.34 -17.22 -5.15
N ASP A 198 11.88 -16.27 -5.94
CA ASP A 198 13.09 -15.51 -5.57
C ASP A 198 12.87 -14.72 -4.27
N ARG A 199 11.70 -14.07 -4.13
CA ARG A 199 11.34 -13.30 -2.94
C ARG A 199 11.15 -14.20 -1.73
N LEU A 200 10.44 -15.31 -1.88
CA LEU A 200 10.22 -16.28 -0.81
C LEU A 200 11.55 -16.89 -0.36
N ALA A 201 12.46 -17.21 -1.29
CA ALA A 201 13.79 -17.72 -0.96
C ALA A 201 14.60 -16.73 -0.12
N ALA A 202 14.49 -15.42 -0.41
CA ALA A 202 15.15 -14.37 0.36
C ALA A 202 14.62 -14.21 1.80
N LEU A 203 13.44 -14.77 2.11
CA LEU A 203 12.84 -14.73 3.46
C LEU A 203 13.20 -15.95 4.32
N ILE A 204 13.89 -16.95 3.77
CA ILE A 204 14.29 -18.15 4.52
C ILE A 204 15.49 -17.82 5.44
N PRO A 205 15.51 -18.32 6.70
CA PRO A 205 14.52 -19.21 7.32
C PRO A 205 13.29 -18.45 7.84
N LEU A 206 12.11 -19.03 7.58
CA LEU A 206 10.86 -18.54 8.15
C LEU A 206 10.75 -18.92 9.62
N GLU A 207 10.30 -17.99 10.46
CA GLU A 207 9.95 -18.29 11.86
C GLU A 207 8.86 -19.38 11.91
N PRO A 208 8.70 -20.20 12.96
CA PRO A 208 7.62 -21.19 13.05
C PRO A 208 6.23 -20.52 12.97
N PRO A 209 5.18 -21.26 12.56
CA PRO A 209 3.83 -20.72 12.57
C PRO A 209 3.46 -20.27 13.99
N ALA A 210 2.79 -19.11 14.10
CA ALA A 210 2.31 -18.63 15.38
C ALA A 210 1.41 -19.69 16.02
N LYS A 211 1.63 -20.00 17.30
CA LYS A 211 0.74 -20.90 18.03
C LYS A 211 -0.67 -20.30 18.05
N PRO A 212 -1.73 -21.10 17.84
CA PRO A 212 -3.09 -20.61 18.01
C PRO A 212 -3.21 -19.97 19.39
N VAL A 213 -3.62 -18.70 19.44
CA VAL A 213 -3.97 -18.07 20.71
C VAL A 213 -5.26 -18.74 21.15
N THR A 214 -5.18 -19.66 22.11
CA THR A 214 -6.36 -20.24 22.75
C THR A 214 -7.19 -19.07 23.28
N PRO A 215 -8.48 -18.94 22.91
CA PRO A 215 -9.31 -17.89 23.46
C PRO A 215 -9.30 -18.04 24.98
N VAL A 216 -8.82 -17.03 25.70
CA VAL A 216 -8.98 -16.98 27.15
C VAL A 216 -10.48 -17.02 27.40
N ALA A 217 -10.96 -18.12 28.00
CA ALA A 217 -12.36 -18.29 28.31
C ALA A 217 -12.82 -17.04 29.06
N ARG A 218 -13.76 -16.29 28.46
CA ARG A 218 -14.37 -15.14 29.13
C ARG A 218 -14.96 -15.66 30.43
N ALA A 219 -14.42 -15.19 31.56
CA ALA A 219 -14.98 -15.48 32.86
C ALA A 219 -16.45 -15.07 32.85
N LYS A 220 -17.33 -16.04 33.14
CA LYS A 220 -18.77 -15.82 33.21
C LYS A 220 -19.04 -14.72 34.24
N PRO A 221 -19.83 -13.68 33.93
CA PRO A 221 -20.17 -12.67 34.92
C PRO A 221 -20.84 -13.35 36.10
N ARG A 222 -20.33 -13.07 37.31
CA ARG A 222 -20.97 -13.51 38.55
C ARG A 222 -22.34 -12.83 38.61
N ARG A 223 -23.38 -13.66 38.76
CA ARG A 223 -24.77 -13.23 38.99
C ARG A 223 -24.90 -12.58 40.36
#